data_AF-A0A1I7SE21-F1
#
_entry.id   AF-A0A1I7SE21-F1
#
_cell.length_a   1.000
_cell.length_b   1.000
_cell.length_c   1.000
_cell.angle_alpha   90.00
_cell.angle_beta   90.00
_cell.angle_gamma   90.00
#
_symmetry.space_group_name_H-M   'P 1'
#
loop_
_entity.id
_entity.type
_entity.pdbx_description
1 polymer ?
#
loop_
_entity_poly.entity_id
_entity_poly.type
_entity_poly.pdbx_seq_one_letter_code
_entity_poly.pdbx_strand_id
1 'polypeptide(L)'
;MNKEWKESGKFPRVTLCDFEIRVLGNIHRHTVQCVLVVNMFTEKIFVFLWLWFVFLALLSTVNISAWMATLAIPVCRRNFVEKYMEADDATSEEINDFVEEFLRPDGVFLLKMISIHAGNVMCSRLTTRLRERHVLFYRQKSLEVSRKESTPGSVRRRHRSSERGLSRTSSHGERSLVETVPRPNQHFDHPSMPHLANITDTRHYV
;
A
#
# COMPACT_ATOMS: atom_id res chain seq x y z
N MET A 1 31.05 -6.25 38.70
CA MET A 1 31.22 -4.82 39.06
C MET A 1 29.92 -4.33 39.66
N ASN A 2 29.66 -4.69 40.93
CA ASN A 2 28.45 -4.35 41.66
C ASN A 2 28.60 -2.95 42.24
N LYS A 3 28.45 -1.90 41.41
CA LYS A 3 28.30 -0.55 41.94
C LYS A 3 26.86 -0.41 42.42
N GLU A 4 26.68 -0.44 43.73
CA GLU A 4 25.41 -0.06 44.35
C GLU A 4 25.01 1.35 43.87
N TRP A 5 23.74 1.46 43.56
CA TRP A 5 22.86 2.55 43.12
C TRP A 5 23.00 3.94 43.82
N LYS A 6 24.09 4.22 44.54
CA LYS A 6 24.29 5.43 45.35
C LYS A 6 24.73 6.68 44.56
N GLU A 7 25.01 6.60 43.25
CA GLU A 7 25.60 7.73 42.50
C GLU A 7 24.58 8.64 41.77
N SER A 8 23.33 8.24 41.62
CA SER A 8 22.29 9.10 41.04
C SER A 8 21.62 9.92 42.14
N GLY A 9 22.01 11.19 42.32
CA GLY A 9 21.38 12.14 43.25
C GLY A 9 19.91 12.49 42.95
N LYS A 10 19.26 11.82 41.99
CA LYS A 10 17.82 11.92 41.73
C LYS A 10 17.08 10.82 42.49
N PHE A 11 16.22 11.24 43.40
CA PHE A 11 15.26 10.47 44.20
C PHE A 11 15.85 9.21 44.89
N PRO A 12 16.23 9.30 46.18
CA PRO A 12 16.89 8.20 46.87
C PRO A 12 15.94 7.03 47.12
N ARG A 13 16.40 5.79 46.86
CA ARG A 13 15.67 4.55 47.16
C ARG A 13 15.46 4.34 48.67
N VAL A 14 16.33 4.96 49.48
CA VAL A 14 16.33 4.89 50.94
C VAL A 14 16.35 6.32 51.50
N THR A 15 15.40 6.66 52.34
CA THR A 15 15.31 7.97 53.01
C THR A 15 15.44 7.81 54.53
N LEU A 16 15.93 8.84 55.22
CA LEU A 16 15.83 8.93 56.67
C LEU A 16 14.58 9.72 57.03
N CYS A 17 13.78 9.18 57.95
CA CYS A 17 12.58 9.83 58.46
C CYS A 17 12.78 10.11 59.96
N ASP A 18 12.65 11.38 60.34
CA ASP A 18 12.76 11.83 61.72
C ASP A 18 11.37 11.96 62.32
N PHE A 19 11.16 11.39 63.50
CA PHE A 19 9.91 11.54 64.25
C PHE A 19 10.20 12.04 65.66
N GLU A 20 9.36 12.96 66.11
CA GLU A 20 9.44 13.56 67.44
C GLU A 20 8.38 12.94 68.35
N ILE A 21 8.79 12.30 69.44
CA ILE A 21 7.87 11.77 70.45
C ILE A 21 7.97 12.64 71.71
N ARG A 22 6.82 13.05 72.25
CA ARG A 22 6.74 13.82 73.50
C ARG A 22 6.48 12.89 74.67
N VAL A 23 7.41 12.83 75.62
CA VAL A 23 7.26 12.06 76.87
C VAL A 23 7.62 12.97 78.05
N LEU A 24 6.69 13.13 79.01
CA LEU A 24 6.88 13.90 80.25
C LEU A 24 7.47 15.32 80.05
N GLY A 25 7.00 16.05 79.02
CA GLY A 25 7.43 17.43 78.77
C GLY A 25 8.78 17.57 78.04
N ASN A 26 9.48 16.47 77.75
CA ASN A 26 10.70 16.46 76.95
C ASN A 26 10.44 15.89 75.56
N ILE A 27 11.03 16.51 74.52
CA ILE A 27 10.89 16.09 73.12
C ILE A 27 12.10 15.24 72.76
N HIS A 28 11.89 13.96 72.44
CA HIS A 28 12.96 13.07 71.97
C HIS A 28 12.82 12.82 70.47
N ARG A 29 13.92 13.01 69.74
CA ARG A 29 14.00 12.78 68.29
C ARG A 29 14.59 11.40 68.02
N HIS A 30 13.89 10.64 67.19
CA HIS A 30 14.36 9.35 66.69
C HIS A 30 14.41 9.37 65.17
N THR A 31 15.42 8.72 64.60
CA THR A 31 15.64 8.64 63.16
C THR A 31 15.51 7.18 62.73
N VAL A 32 14.74 6.93 61.68
CA VAL A 32 14.58 5.57 61.09
C VAL A 32 14.85 5.59 59.60
N GLN A 33 15.31 4.45 59.09
CA GLN A 33 15.52 4.24 57.67
C GLN A 33 14.23 3.76 57.01
N CYS A 34 13.72 4.53 56.05
CA CYS A 34 12.57 4.17 55.22
C CYS A 34 13.04 3.73 53.83
N VAL A 35 12.44 2.68 53.29
CA VAL A 35 12.67 2.26 51.90
C VAL A 35 11.49 2.73 51.07
N LEU A 36 11.75 3.50 50.03
CA LEU A 36 10.71 3.99 49.14
C LEU A 36 10.48 2.97 48.01
N VAL A 37 9.67 1.95 48.32
CA VAL A 37 9.35 0.85 47.40
C VAL A 37 8.78 1.36 46.06
N VAL A 38 8.04 2.47 46.10
CA VAL A 38 7.50 3.15 44.90
C VAL A 38 8.60 3.52 43.91
N ASN A 39 9.75 4.02 44.37
CA ASN A 39 10.85 4.44 43.50
C ASN A 39 11.57 3.25 42.85
N MET A 40 11.64 2.12 43.55
CA MET A 40 12.18 0.89 42.97
C MET A 40 11.22 0.29 41.94
N PHE A 41 9.92 0.43 42.17
CA PHE A 41 8.89 -0.03 41.23
C PHE A 41 8.91 0.77 39.93
N THR A 42 8.97 2.11 40.01
CA THR A 42 9.06 2.98 38.84
C THR A 42 10.29 2.65 37.99
N GLU A 43 11.45 2.43 38.61
CA GLU A 43 12.68 2.04 37.90
C GLU A 43 12.47 0.79 37.03
N LYS A 44 11.77 -0.23 37.55
CA LYS A 44 11.57 -1.49 36.81
C LYS A 44 10.48 -1.41 35.76
N ILE A 45 9.35 -0.77 36.06
CA ILE A 45 8.25 -0.61 35.10
C ILE A 45 8.66 0.29 33.93
N PHE A 46 9.44 1.35 34.16
CA PHE A 46 9.91 2.21 33.08
C PHE A 46 10.87 1.49 32.15
N VAL A 47 11.77 0.64 32.66
CA VAL A 47 12.63 -0.19 31.79
C VAL A 47 11.81 -1.19 30.98
N PHE A 48 10.81 -1.84 31.59
CA PHE A 48 9.91 -2.75 30.87
C PHE A 48 9.12 -2.02 29.78
N LEU A 49 8.50 -0.89 30.11
CA LEU A 49 7.74 -0.07 29.16
C LEU A 49 8.64 0.48 28.05
N TRP A 50 9.87 0.89 28.37
CA TRP A 50 10.81 1.37 27.37
C TRP A 50 11.15 0.26 26.34
N LEU A 51 11.47 -0.96 26.81
CA LEU A 51 11.69 -2.11 25.92
C LEU A 51 10.45 -2.43 25.09
N TRP A 52 9.27 -2.40 25.72
CA TRP A 52 7.99 -2.63 25.05
C TRP A 52 7.71 -1.57 23.96
N PHE A 53 7.94 -0.29 24.24
CA PHE A 53 7.76 0.78 23.26
C PHE A 53 8.76 0.68 22.12
N VAL A 54 10.02 0.30 22.39
CA VAL A 54 10.99 0.03 21.31
C VAL A 54 10.51 -1.12 20.43
N PHE A 55 10.00 -2.21 21.02
CA PHE A 55 9.42 -3.33 20.27
C PHE A 55 8.22 -2.89 19.41
N LEU A 56 7.25 -2.16 19.98
CA LEU A 56 6.11 -1.64 19.24
C LEU A 56 6.53 -0.66 18.14
N ALA A 57 7.55 0.17 18.39
CA ALA A 57 8.10 1.09 17.41
C ALA A 57 8.71 0.30 16.23
N LEU A 58 9.49 -0.75 16.49
CA LEU A 58 10.05 -1.62 15.45
C LEU A 58 8.95 -2.26 14.59
N LEU A 59 7.92 -2.83 15.21
CA LEU A 59 6.77 -3.40 14.48
C LEU A 59 6.07 -2.36 13.62
N SER A 60 5.86 -1.16 14.17
CA SER A 60 5.21 -0.06 13.46
C SER A 60 6.06 0.43 12.29
N THR A 61 7.37 0.56 12.47
CA THR A 61 8.31 0.92 11.41
C THR A 61 8.32 -0.13 10.30
N VAL A 62 8.35 -1.42 10.62
CA VAL A 62 8.28 -2.48 9.61
C VAL A 62 6.97 -2.39 8.83
N ASN A 63 5.84 -2.22 9.50
CA ASN A 63 4.55 -2.07 8.82
C ASN A 63 4.57 -0.86 7.89
N ILE A 64 4.90 0.33 8.39
CA ILE A 64 4.97 1.56 7.59
C ILE A 64 5.94 1.39 6.41
N SER A 65 7.10 0.76 6.63
CA SER A 65 8.07 0.50 5.56
C SER A 65 7.50 -0.39 4.45
N ALA A 66 6.71 -1.41 4.78
CA ALA A 66 6.05 -2.27 3.80
C ALA A 66 4.97 -1.53 3.00
N TRP A 67 4.25 -0.61 3.63
CA TRP A 67 3.30 0.29 2.95
C TRP A 67 4.02 1.27 2.02
N MET A 68 5.05 1.94 2.53
CA MET A 68 5.87 2.88 1.76
C MET A 68 6.58 2.20 0.59
N ALA A 69 7.08 0.97 0.76
CA ALA A 69 7.67 0.19 -0.33
C ALA A 69 6.67 -0.08 -1.46
N THR A 70 5.41 -0.39 -1.14
CA THR A 70 4.37 -0.60 -2.17
C THR A 70 4.03 0.70 -2.92
N LEU A 71 4.11 1.85 -2.23
CA LEU A 71 3.84 3.17 -2.83
C LEU A 71 5.01 3.66 -3.69
N ALA A 72 6.24 3.53 -3.19
CA ALA A 72 7.44 4.09 -3.82
C ALA A 72 8.06 3.18 -4.89
N ILE A 73 7.92 1.85 -4.75
CA ILE A 73 8.60 0.88 -5.62
C ILE A 73 7.60 0.27 -6.61
N PRO A 74 7.75 0.52 -7.93
CA PRO A 74 6.82 0.01 -8.94
C PRO A 74 6.82 -1.52 -9.03
N VAL A 75 7.96 -2.17 -8.77
CA VAL A 75 8.08 -3.64 -8.76
C VAL A 75 7.22 -4.25 -7.64
N CYS A 76 7.28 -3.71 -6.43
CA CYS A 76 6.45 -4.18 -5.32
C CYS A 76 4.95 -3.97 -5.60
N ARG A 77 4.61 -2.86 -6.27
CA ARG A 77 3.25 -2.56 -6.69
C ARG A 77 2.72 -3.60 -7.67
N ARG A 78 3.52 -4.00 -8.66
CA ARG A 78 3.16 -5.03 -9.64
C ARG A 78 2.99 -6.40 -9.00
N ASN A 79 3.97 -6.84 -8.21
CA ASN A 79 3.90 -8.13 -7.52
C ASN A 79 2.70 -8.24 -6.57
N PHE A 80 2.20 -7.11 -6.06
CA PHE A 80 0.96 -7.10 -5.29
C PHE A 80 -0.25 -7.37 -6.20
N VAL A 81 -0.39 -6.64 -7.31
CA VAL A 81 -1.54 -6.75 -8.21
C VAL A 81 -1.55 -8.09 -8.96
N GLU A 82 -0.39 -8.59 -9.37
CA GLU A 82 -0.21 -9.88 -10.05
C GLU A 82 -0.76 -11.05 -9.23
N LYS A 83 -0.74 -10.97 -7.89
CA LYS A 83 -1.34 -12.02 -7.02
C LYS A 83 -2.86 -12.10 -7.10
N TYR A 84 -3.52 -11.02 -7.54
CA TYR A 84 -4.98 -10.93 -7.61
C TYR A 84 -5.52 -11.13 -9.02
N MET A 85 -4.64 -11.14 -10.02
CA MET A 85 -4.93 -11.48 -11.41
C MET A 85 -4.63 -12.97 -11.59
N GLU A 86 -5.52 -13.70 -12.24
CA GLU A 86 -5.30 -15.12 -12.50
C GLU A 86 -4.10 -15.31 -13.46
N ALA A 87 -3.31 -16.36 -13.24
CA ALA A 87 -2.01 -16.54 -13.90
C ALA A 87 -2.10 -16.73 -15.43
N ASP A 88 -3.27 -17.00 -15.98
CA ASP A 88 -3.48 -17.29 -17.40
C ASP A 88 -4.10 -16.11 -18.18
N ASP A 89 -4.40 -15.00 -17.50
CA ASP A 89 -5.28 -13.96 -18.05
C ASP A 89 -4.56 -12.78 -18.71
N ALA A 90 -3.29 -12.50 -18.40
CA ALA A 90 -2.61 -11.26 -18.79
C ALA A 90 -1.11 -11.41 -19.02
N THR A 91 -0.56 -10.70 -20.02
CA THR A 91 0.89 -10.60 -20.21
C THR A 91 1.52 -9.63 -19.21
N SER A 92 2.82 -9.77 -18.94
CA SER A 92 3.54 -8.85 -18.03
C SER A 92 3.50 -7.38 -18.48
N GLU A 93 3.35 -7.13 -19.78
CA GLU A 93 3.20 -5.80 -20.37
C GLU A 93 1.80 -5.22 -20.10
N GLU A 94 0.74 -6.02 -20.27
CA GLU A 94 -0.62 -5.58 -19.92
C GLU A 94 -0.78 -5.27 -18.43
N ILE A 95 -0.13 -6.05 -17.56
CA ILE A 95 -0.11 -5.80 -16.11
C ILE A 95 0.61 -4.49 -15.80
N ASN A 96 1.73 -4.23 -16.48
CA ASN A 96 2.49 -2.99 -16.34
C ASN A 96 1.62 -1.78 -16.66
N ASP A 97 1.00 -1.76 -17.84
CA ASP A 97 0.19 -0.64 -18.30
C ASP A 97 -1.04 -0.44 -17.41
N PHE A 98 -1.68 -1.53 -16.99
CA PHE A 98 -2.78 -1.47 -16.04
C PHE A 98 -2.36 -0.86 -14.68
N VAL A 99 -1.20 -1.24 -14.16
CA VAL A 99 -0.72 -0.74 -12.86
C VAL A 99 -0.22 0.71 -12.93
N GLU A 100 0.52 1.08 -13.96
CA GLU A 100 1.15 2.40 -14.07
C GLU A 100 0.21 3.47 -14.64
N GLU A 101 -0.55 3.16 -15.69
CA GLU A 101 -1.39 4.14 -16.41
C GLU A 101 -2.80 4.23 -15.82
N PHE A 102 -3.42 3.08 -15.52
CA PHE A 102 -4.81 3.04 -15.06
C PHE A 102 -4.94 3.13 -13.54
N LEU A 103 -4.28 2.22 -12.81
CA LEU A 103 -4.47 2.09 -11.36
C LEU A 103 -3.65 3.12 -10.58
N ARG A 104 -2.42 3.40 -11.03
CA ARG A 104 -1.48 4.36 -10.42
C ARG A 104 -1.14 4.00 -8.95
N PRO A 105 -0.24 4.73 -8.26
CA PRO A 105 0.10 4.43 -6.86
C PRO A 105 -1.11 4.47 -5.93
N ASP A 106 -2.01 5.46 -6.13
CA ASP A 106 -3.19 5.67 -5.29
C ASP A 106 -4.21 4.54 -5.41
N GLY A 107 -4.45 4.04 -6.62
CA GLY A 107 -5.38 2.91 -6.84
C GLY A 107 -4.85 1.61 -6.24
N VAL A 108 -3.53 1.37 -6.31
CA VAL A 108 -2.96 0.17 -5.66
C VAL A 108 -2.98 0.30 -4.14
N PHE A 109 -2.80 1.49 -3.60
CA PHE A 109 -2.99 1.73 -2.17
C PHE A 109 -4.43 1.40 -1.73
N LEU A 110 -5.43 1.89 -2.46
CA LEU A 110 -6.84 1.58 -2.18
C LEU A 110 -7.12 0.09 -2.31
N LEU A 111 -6.59 -0.55 -3.35
CA LEU A 111 -6.76 -1.98 -3.55
C LEU A 111 -6.14 -2.79 -2.40
N LYS A 112 -4.98 -2.37 -1.89
CA LYS A 112 -4.35 -2.96 -0.70
C LYS A 112 -5.18 -2.75 0.57
N MET A 113 -5.74 -1.56 0.78
CA MET A 113 -6.68 -1.31 1.89
C MET A 113 -7.90 -2.23 1.81
N ILE A 114 -8.50 -2.37 0.63
CA ILE A 114 -9.64 -3.25 0.40
C ILE A 114 -9.25 -4.71 0.66
N SER A 115 -8.07 -5.15 0.23
CA SER A 115 -7.61 -6.53 0.46
C SER A 115 -7.52 -6.90 1.95
N ILE A 116 -7.11 -5.94 2.80
CA ILE A 116 -6.94 -6.14 4.24
C ILE A 116 -8.29 -6.13 4.96
N HIS A 117 -9.23 -5.30 4.52
CA HIS A 117 -10.52 -5.13 5.21
C HIS A 117 -11.66 -5.98 4.65
N ALA A 118 -11.71 -6.20 3.34
CA ALA A 118 -12.75 -6.96 2.65
C ALA A 118 -12.29 -8.35 2.19
N GLY A 119 -11.02 -8.69 2.41
CA GLY A 119 -10.43 -9.98 2.11
C GLY A 119 -9.95 -10.12 0.65
N ASN A 120 -9.12 -11.15 0.44
CA ASN A 120 -8.44 -11.38 -0.83
C ASN A 120 -9.40 -11.72 -1.99
N VAL A 121 -10.47 -12.47 -1.72
CA VAL A 121 -11.46 -12.85 -2.76
C VAL A 121 -12.15 -11.63 -3.32
N MET A 122 -12.57 -10.69 -2.46
CA MET A 122 -13.21 -9.45 -2.90
C MET A 122 -12.24 -8.58 -3.70
N CYS A 123 -10.99 -8.48 -3.23
CA CYS A 123 -9.93 -7.77 -3.92
C CYS A 123 -9.65 -8.34 -5.32
N SER A 124 -9.59 -9.67 -5.47
CA SER A 124 -9.41 -10.32 -6.77
C SER A 124 -10.56 -10.00 -7.72
N ARG A 125 -11.83 -10.17 -7.28
CA ARG A 125 -13.00 -9.84 -8.11
C ARG A 125 -13.00 -8.38 -8.54
N LEU A 126 -12.63 -7.46 -7.64
CA LEU A 126 -12.52 -6.05 -7.96
C LEU A 126 -11.42 -5.80 -9.00
N THR A 127 -10.25 -6.42 -8.83
CA THR A 127 -9.11 -6.31 -9.74
C THR A 127 -9.48 -6.77 -11.15
N THR A 128 -10.16 -7.91 -11.28
CA THR A 128 -10.66 -8.42 -12.57
C THR A 128 -11.61 -7.44 -13.24
N ARG A 129 -12.58 -6.89 -12.50
CA ARG A 129 -13.55 -5.92 -13.06
C ARG A 129 -12.91 -4.58 -13.44
N LEU A 130 -11.91 -4.14 -12.68
CA LEU A 130 -11.12 -2.95 -13.03
C LEU A 130 -10.31 -3.20 -14.31
N ARG A 131 -9.72 -4.38 -14.46
CA ARG A 131 -8.98 -4.78 -15.66
C ARG A 131 -9.90 -4.82 -16.89
N GLU A 132 -11.05 -5.49 -16.80
CA GLU A 132 -12.06 -5.51 -17.88
C GLU A 132 -12.42 -4.10 -18.33
N ARG A 133 -12.64 -3.18 -17.37
CA ARG A 133 -12.93 -1.78 -17.65
C ARG A 133 -11.78 -1.08 -18.37
N HIS A 134 -10.54 -1.32 -17.94
CA HIS A 134 -9.34 -0.76 -18.57
C HIS A 134 -9.22 -1.18 -20.04
N VAL A 135 -9.39 -2.47 -20.33
CA VAL A 135 -9.34 -3.01 -21.71
C VAL A 135 -10.41 -2.37 -22.60
N LEU A 136 -11.64 -2.22 -22.09
CA LEU A 136 -12.73 -1.55 -22.83
C LEU A 136 -12.42 -0.08 -23.13
N PHE A 137 -11.90 0.65 -22.13
CA PHE A 137 -11.52 2.06 -22.31
C PHE A 137 -10.42 2.22 -23.36
N TYR A 138 -9.39 1.36 -23.32
CA TYR A 138 -8.31 1.36 -24.30
C TYR A 138 -8.82 1.04 -25.71
N ARG A 139 -9.72 0.06 -25.85
CA ARG A 139 -10.35 -0.30 -27.13
C ARG A 139 -11.17 0.84 -27.72
N GLN A 140 -11.92 1.57 -26.88
CA GLN A 140 -12.70 2.71 -27.36
C GLN A 140 -11.79 3.82 -27.89
N LYS A 141 -10.71 4.13 -27.15
CA LYS A 141 -9.71 5.12 -27.54
C LYS A 141 -9.06 4.78 -28.89
N SER A 142 -8.72 3.52 -29.15
CA SER A 142 -8.10 3.10 -30.42
C SER A 142 -9.07 3.19 -31.62
N LEU A 143 -10.36 2.90 -31.41
CA LEU A 143 -11.40 3.09 -32.43
C LEU A 143 -11.62 4.57 -32.80
N GLU A 144 -11.56 5.46 -31.82
CA GLU A 144 -11.68 6.91 -32.05
C GLU A 144 -10.48 7.49 -32.81
N VAL A 145 -9.26 7.02 -32.51
CA VAL A 145 -8.04 7.38 -33.25
C VAL A 145 -8.17 6.95 -34.72
N SER A 146 -8.55 5.70 -34.96
CA SER A 146 -8.75 5.17 -36.32
C SER A 146 -9.81 5.97 -37.09
N ARG A 147 -10.91 6.37 -36.44
CA ARG A 147 -11.95 7.20 -37.08
C ARG A 147 -11.43 8.58 -37.49
N LYS A 148 -10.63 9.23 -36.65
CA LYS A 148 -10.04 10.56 -36.93
C LYS A 148 -9.07 10.50 -38.11
N GLU A 149 -8.35 9.40 -38.26
CA GLU A 149 -7.41 9.18 -39.36
C GLU A 149 -8.12 8.93 -40.70
N SER A 150 -9.28 8.26 -40.67
CA SER A 150 -10.12 8.01 -41.85
C SER A 150 -10.97 9.20 -42.33
N THR A 151 -10.90 10.38 -41.69
CA THR A 151 -11.60 11.59 -42.15
C THR A 151 -10.67 12.41 -43.07
N PRO A 152 -10.84 12.42 -44.41
CA PRO A 152 -9.99 13.19 -45.30
C PRO A 152 -10.37 14.67 -45.23
N GLY A 153 -9.60 15.47 -44.50
CA GLY A 153 -9.93 16.89 -44.39
C GLY A 153 -9.04 17.75 -43.50
N SER A 154 -7.73 17.75 -43.73
CA SER A 154 -6.87 18.96 -43.67
C SER A 154 -5.40 18.55 -43.76
N VAL A 155 -4.90 18.52 -44.99
CA VAL A 155 -3.50 18.77 -45.27
C VAL A 155 -3.19 20.18 -44.74
N ARG A 156 -2.72 20.31 -43.50
CA ARG A 156 -2.05 21.53 -43.06
C ARG A 156 -0.57 21.37 -43.30
N ARG A 157 -0.15 21.80 -44.50
CA ARG A 157 1.24 22.10 -44.86
C ARG A 157 1.92 22.80 -43.68
N ARG A 158 2.94 22.17 -43.07
CA ARG A 158 4.02 22.94 -42.43
C ARG A 158 5.11 23.13 -43.46
N HIS A 159 5.17 24.38 -43.92
CA HIS A 159 6.25 24.94 -44.71
C HIS A 159 7.59 24.57 -44.10
N ARG A 160 8.45 23.99 -44.93
CA ARG A 160 9.90 23.97 -44.75
C ARG A 160 10.45 25.24 -45.40
N SER A 161 11.09 26.08 -44.60
CA SER A 161 12.03 27.13 -44.99
C SER A 161 12.99 27.22 -43.80
N SER A 162 14.32 27.21 -43.86
CA SER A 162 15.38 27.23 -44.87
C SER A 162 16.62 26.78 -44.04
N GLU A 163 17.56 25.96 -44.52
CA GLU A 163 18.78 26.46 -45.14
C GLU A 163 19.59 25.36 -45.83
N ARG A 164 20.41 25.83 -46.76
CA ARG A 164 21.27 25.12 -47.71
C ARG A 164 22.40 24.34 -47.02
N GLY A 165 22.68 23.14 -47.53
CA GLY A 165 23.87 22.36 -47.18
C GLY A 165 23.99 21.14 -48.08
N LEU A 166 24.92 21.23 -49.03
CA LEU A 166 25.35 20.22 -50.01
C LEU A 166 25.87 18.93 -49.33
N SER A 167 25.43 17.74 -49.79
CA SER A 167 26.27 16.56 -50.15
C SER A 167 25.47 15.24 -50.23
N ARG A 168 25.96 14.35 -51.12
CA ARG A 168 25.35 13.08 -51.58
C ARG A 168 25.56 11.90 -50.61
N THR A 169 24.91 10.79 -50.97
CA THR A 169 25.04 9.38 -50.51
C THR A 169 24.24 9.02 -49.25
N SER A 170 23.76 7.80 -49.00
CA SER A 170 23.27 6.65 -49.76
C SER A 170 22.77 5.64 -48.70
N SER A 171 21.60 5.05 -48.95
CA SER A 171 21.09 3.76 -48.45
C SER A 171 20.92 3.46 -46.94
N HIS A 172 19.77 2.84 -46.68
CA HIS A 172 19.49 1.72 -45.77
C HIS A 172 18.94 1.96 -44.35
N GLY A 173 17.62 1.77 -44.23
CA GLY A 173 17.08 0.75 -43.31
C GLY A 173 16.32 1.22 -42.07
N GLU A 174 15.11 1.78 -42.21
CA GLU A 174 14.14 1.84 -41.10
C GLU A 174 13.20 0.63 -41.15
N ARG A 175 13.46 -0.32 -40.25
CA ARG A 175 12.61 -1.46 -39.93
C ARG A 175 11.47 -0.96 -39.03
N SER A 176 10.30 -0.72 -39.62
CA SER A 176 9.05 -0.55 -38.88
C SER A 176 8.63 -1.91 -38.30
N LEU A 177 8.77 -2.09 -36.98
CA LEU A 177 8.06 -3.13 -36.24
C LEU A 177 6.79 -2.49 -35.70
N VAL A 178 5.72 -2.65 -36.48
CA VAL A 178 4.35 -2.65 -35.96
C VAL A 178 4.24 -3.94 -35.15
N GLU A 179 4.41 -3.84 -33.83
CA GLU A 179 4.15 -4.95 -32.92
C GLU A 179 2.66 -5.33 -33.06
N THR A 180 2.45 -6.55 -33.51
CA THR A 180 1.14 -7.15 -33.79
C THR A 180 0.36 -7.34 -32.50
N VAL A 181 -0.76 -6.62 -32.36
CA VAL A 181 -1.81 -6.94 -31.38
C VAL A 181 -2.33 -8.36 -31.67
N PRO A 182 -2.30 -9.30 -30.71
CA PRO A 182 -2.89 -10.62 -30.90
C PRO A 182 -4.41 -10.49 -31.07
N ARG A 183 -4.97 -11.10 -32.13
CA ARG A 183 -6.42 -11.24 -32.26
C ARG A 183 -6.90 -12.30 -31.26
N PRO A 184 -7.99 -12.07 -30.50
CA PRO A 184 -8.63 -13.16 -29.78
C PRO A 184 -9.33 -14.05 -30.80
N ASN A 185 -8.90 -15.31 -30.90
CA ASN A 185 -9.69 -16.37 -31.51
C ASN A 185 -10.93 -16.57 -30.62
N GLN A 186 -12.10 -16.23 -31.15
CA GLN A 186 -13.39 -16.51 -30.53
C GLN A 186 -13.73 -17.99 -30.71
N HIS A 187 -13.63 -18.76 -29.63
CA HIS A 187 -14.63 -19.78 -29.33
C HIS A 187 -14.75 -19.95 -27.83
N PHE A 188 -15.70 -19.22 -27.24
CA PHE A 188 -16.27 -19.54 -25.94
C PHE A 188 -17.78 -19.40 -26.08
N ASP A 189 -18.44 -20.55 -25.95
CA ASP A 189 -19.89 -20.69 -26.00
C ASP A 189 -20.55 -19.87 -24.89
N HIS A 190 -21.63 -19.16 -25.27
CA HIS A 190 -22.54 -18.52 -24.33
C HIS A 190 -23.31 -19.57 -23.52
N PRO A 191 -23.39 -19.49 -22.18
CA PRO A 191 -24.47 -20.09 -21.44
C PRO A 191 -25.71 -19.19 -21.56
N SER A 192 -26.79 -19.76 -22.07
CA SER A 192 -28.13 -19.18 -22.15
C SER A 192 -28.68 -18.80 -20.78
N MET A 193 -29.36 -17.65 -20.70
CA MET A 193 -30.21 -17.28 -19.57
C MET A 193 -31.47 -18.17 -19.52
N PRO A 194 -31.91 -18.66 -18.35
CA PRO A 194 -33.26 -19.17 -18.18
C PRO A 194 -34.26 -18.02 -17.96
N HIS A 195 -35.41 -18.18 -18.59
CA HIS A 195 -36.60 -17.34 -18.52
C HIS A 195 -37.11 -17.11 -17.09
N LEU A 196 -37.65 -15.90 -16.86
CA LEU A 196 -38.56 -15.60 -15.76
C LEU A 196 -39.77 -16.55 -15.79
N ALA A 197 -39.99 -17.29 -14.71
CA ALA A 197 -41.27 -17.89 -14.38
C ALA A 197 -41.83 -17.19 -13.13
N ASN A 198 -43.04 -16.65 -13.27
CA ASN A 198 -43.89 -16.15 -12.19
C ASN A 198 -44.07 -17.22 -11.11
N ILE A 199 -43.81 -16.87 -9.85
CA ILE A 199 -44.47 -17.51 -8.69
C ILE A 199 -44.84 -16.42 -7.70
N THR A 200 -46.15 -16.17 -7.65
CA THR A 200 -46.87 -15.48 -6.58
C THR A 200 -46.84 -16.26 -5.27
N ASP A 201 -46.68 -15.52 -4.18
CA ASP A 201 -47.22 -15.76 -2.82
C ASP A 201 -46.89 -17.09 -2.11
N THR A 202 -46.12 -17.01 -1.03
CA THR A 202 -46.61 -17.48 0.28
C THR A 202 -45.77 -16.91 1.42
N ARG A 203 -46.46 -16.17 2.30
CA ARG A 203 -46.11 -15.94 3.69
C ARG A 203 -45.79 -17.25 4.43
N HIS A 204 -45.11 -17.09 5.56
CA HIS A 204 -44.75 -18.06 6.61
C HIS A 204 -43.36 -18.67 6.44
N TYR A 205 -42.41 -18.29 7.30
CA TYR A 205 -41.95 -19.11 8.43
C TYR A 205 -41.31 -18.19 9.48
N VAL A 206 -41.37 -18.69 10.71
CA VAL A 206 -41.13 -18.10 12.04
C VAL A 206 -39.70 -17.59 12.23
#